data_AF-A0AAV2P8Y5-F1
#
_entry.id   AF-A0AAV2P8Y5-F1
#
_cell.length_a   1.000
_cell.length_b   1.000
_cell.length_c   1.000
_cell.angle_alpha   90.00
_cell.angle_beta   90.00
_cell.angle_gamma   90.00
#
_symmetry.space_group_name_H-M   'P 1'
#
loop_
_entity.id
_entity.type
_entity.pdbx_description
1 polymer ?
#
loop_
_entity_poly.entity_id
_entity_poly.type
_entity_poly.pdbx_seq_one_letter_code
_entity_poly.pdbx_strand_id
1 'polypeptide(L)'
;MEIRSFVITILIVALTILQSGEAKRCYVCDSRNSSTCADGPLNGTIRNCPAGLNCATCNYRVSNGTKITVRRCYFMTPDDSQSIGSGDCNMCSEELCNYPSMANNHPNTANTVTISMAALGCLVSFWAIRFVLTDSY
;
A
#
# COMPACT_ATOMS: atom_id res chain seq x y z
N MET A 1 13.85 -34.79 -19.46
CA MET A 1 12.66 -34.43 -18.66
C MET A 1 12.86 -33.15 -17.84
N GLU A 2 14.09 -32.62 -17.76
CA GLU A 2 14.46 -31.48 -16.91
C GLU A 2 14.09 -30.10 -17.48
N ILE A 3 14.24 -29.86 -18.78
CA ILE A 3 13.98 -28.54 -19.39
C ILE A 3 12.52 -28.10 -19.19
N ARG A 4 11.57 -29.05 -19.27
CA ARG A 4 10.14 -28.77 -19.05
C ARG A 4 9.86 -28.38 -17.59
N SER A 5 10.59 -28.98 -16.63
CA SER A 5 10.46 -28.67 -15.20
C SER A 5 10.97 -27.26 -14.88
N PHE A 6 12.12 -26.87 -15.45
CA PHE A 6 12.69 -25.53 -15.29
C PHE A 6 11.81 -24.42 -15.88
N VAL A 7 11.17 -24.66 -17.03
CA VAL A 7 10.26 -23.69 -17.64
C VAL A 7 9.03 -23.49 -16.74
N ILE A 8 8.49 -24.57 -16.17
CA ILE A 8 7.31 -24.50 -15.29
C ILE A 8 7.64 -23.73 -14.00
N THR A 9 8.80 -23.98 -13.38
CA THR A 9 9.20 -23.25 -12.15
C THR A 9 9.45 -21.77 -12.41
N ILE A 10 10.11 -21.41 -13.51
CA ILE A 10 10.29 -19.99 -13.90
C ILE A 10 8.93 -19.32 -14.11
N LEU A 11 7.99 -20.01 -14.75
CA LEU A 11 6.67 -19.47 -15.05
C LEU A 11 5.84 -19.27 -13.78
N ILE A 12 5.91 -20.19 -12.81
CA ILE A 12 5.27 -20.05 -11.49
C ILE A 12 5.88 -18.86 -10.73
N VAL A 13 7.20 -18.76 -10.67
CA VAL A 13 7.90 -17.64 -9.98
C VAL A 13 7.55 -16.31 -10.62
N ALA A 14 7.55 -16.23 -11.96
CA ALA A 14 7.16 -15.03 -12.68
C ALA A 14 5.70 -14.63 -12.40
N LEU A 15 4.77 -15.59 -12.36
CA LEU A 15 3.36 -15.33 -12.02
C LEU A 15 3.18 -14.86 -10.58
N THR A 16 3.93 -15.42 -9.62
CA THR A 16 3.89 -14.96 -8.22
C THR A 16 4.45 -13.56 -8.04
N ILE A 17 5.49 -13.19 -8.80
CA ILE A 17 6.04 -11.83 -8.77
C ILE A 17 5.08 -10.84 -9.45
N LEU A 18 4.42 -11.25 -10.55
CA LEU A 18 3.44 -10.40 -11.25
C LEU A 18 2.19 -10.10 -10.42
N GLN A 19 1.75 -11.04 -9.58
CA GLN A 19 0.61 -10.85 -8.68
C GLN A 19 0.98 -10.08 -7.41
N SER A 20 2.27 -9.83 -7.15
CA SER A 20 2.74 -9.11 -5.97
C SER A 20 2.59 -7.59 -6.09
N GLY A 21 1.49 -7.12 -6.68
CA GLY A 21 1.05 -5.75 -6.51
C GLY A 21 0.62 -5.58 -5.06
N GLU A 22 1.55 -5.20 -4.18
CA GLU A 22 1.29 -5.08 -2.75
C GLU A 22 0.09 -4.15 -2.49
N ALA A 23 -0.95 -4.70 -1.88
CA ALA A 23 -2.14 -3.94 -1.52
C ALA A 23 -1.78 -2.98 -0.38
N LYS A 24 -1.68 -1.69 -0.70
CA LYS A 24 -1.28 -0.64 0.25
C LYS A 24 -2.36 -0.38 1.27
N ARG A 25 -2.01 -0.22 2.54
CA ARG A 25 -2.97 0.10 3.59
C ARG A 25 -3.09 1.61 3.78
N CYS A 26 -4.32 2.13 3.84
CA CYS A 26 -4.61 3.54 4.12
C CYS A 26 -5.73 3.67 5.14
N TYR A 27 -5.82 4.83 5.79
CA TYR A 27 -6.98 5.17 6.59
C TYR A 27 -8.14 5.61 5.68
N VAL A 28 -9.35 5.15 5.98
CA VAL A 28 -10.57 5.48 5.24
C VAL A 28 -11.65 5.94 6.21
N CYS A 29 -11.97 7.24 6.18
CA CYS A 29 -12.97 7.84 7.07
C CYS A 29 -13.53 9.15 6.50
N ASP A 30 -14.66 9.59 7.05
CA ASP A 30 -15.30 10.87 6.75
C ASP A 30 -15.65 11.58 8.06
N SER A 31 -15.23 12.84 8.22
CA SER A 31 -15.45 13.61 9.44
C SER A 31 -16.92 13.98 9.69
N ARG A 32 -17.80 13.84 8.69
CA ARG A 32 -19.25 13.98 8.87
C ARG A 32 -19.84 12.84 9.70
N ASN A 33 -19.25 11.65 9.58
CA ASN A 33 -19.76 10.43 10.20
C ASN A 33 -18.90 9.99 11.40
N SER A 34 -17.66 10.47 11.50
CA SER A 34 -16.75 10.15 12.57
C SER A 34 -15.99 11.39 13.03
N SER A 35 -16.22 11.82 14.27
CA SER A 35 -15.51 12.94 14.88
C SER A 35 -14.01 12.71 14.97
N THR A 36 -13.57 11.46 15.08
CA THR A 36 -12.14 11.12 15.14
C THR A 36 -11.47 11.12 13.78
N CYS A 37 -12.21 11.28 12.68
CA CYS A 37 -11.59 11.33 11.38
C CYS A 37 -10.63 12.52 11.32
N ALA A 38 -11.04 13.74 11.64
CA ALA A 38 -10.18 14.93 11.51
C ALA A 38 -8.88 14.82 12.33
N ASP A 39 -9.00 14.49 13.62
CA ASP A 39 -7.93 14.66 14.62
C ASP A 39 -7.37 13.35 15.19
N GLY A 40 -7.96 12.21 14.82
CA GLY A 40 -7.66 10.92 15.43
C GLY A 40 -8.35 10.72 16.79
N PRO A 41 -8.23 9.53 17.40
CA PRO A 41 -7.57 8.33 16.88
C PRO A 41 -8.38 7.60 15.80
N LEU A 42 -7.69 6.99 14.82
CA LEU A 42 -8.29 6.37 13.63
C LEU A 42 -8.56 4.86 13.75
N ASN A 43 -8.84 4.38 14.96
CA ASN A 43 -9.03 2.97 15.24
C ASN A 43 -10.15 2.37 14.36
N GLY A 44 -9.86 1.25 13.68
CA GLY A 44 -10.82 0.53 12.83
C GLY A 44 -11.06 1.11 11.42
N THR A 45 -10.41 2.22 11.07
CA THR A 45 -10.57 2.89 9.76
C THR A 45 -9.56 2.42 8.70
N ILE A 46 -8.61 1.56 9.07
CA ILE A 46 -7.59 1.04 8.13
C ILE A 46 -8.25 0.10 7.11
N ARG A 47 -7.94 0.29 5.83
CA ARG A 47 -8.40 -0.56 4.72
C ARG A 47 -7.26 -0.79 3.72
N ASN A 48 -7.31 -1.92 3.03
CA ASN A 48 -6.43 -2.21 1.91
C ASN A 48 -6.95 -1.44 0.69
N CYS A 49 -6.06 -0.74 0.01
CA CYS A 49 -6.32 -0.08 -1.24
C CYS A 49 -5.97 -1.02 -2.41
N PRO A 50 -6.80 -1.05 -3.46
CA PRO A 50 -6.44 -1.64 -4.74
C PRO A 50 -5.07 -1.18 -5.25
N ALA A 51 -4.39 -2.05 -6.00
CA ALA A 51 -3.13 -1.74 -6.65
C ALA A 51 -3.26 -0.47 -7.52
N GLY A 52 -2.23 0.39 -7.48
CA GLY A 52 -2.20 1.65 -8.21
C GLY A 52 -2.92 2.82 -7.51
N LEU A 53 -3.54 2.62 -6.35
CA LEU A 53 -4.12 3.71 -5.56
C LEU A 53 -3.16 4.20 -4.47
N ASN A 54 -3.28 5.49 -4.16
CA ASN A 54 -2.53 6.15 -3.09
C ASN A 54 -3.45 6.49 -1.91
N CYS A 55 -2.85 6.72 -0.75
CA CYS A 55 -3.59 7.26 0.37
C CYS A 55 -3.83 8.76 0.11
N ALA A 56 -5.03 9.24 0.43
CA ALA A 56 -5.37 10.65 0.31
C ALA A 56 -6.04 11.18 1.58
N THR A 57 -5.80 12.45 1.86
CA THR A 57 -6.50 13.27 2.84
C THR A 57 -7.05 14.51 2.13
N CYS A 58 -8.36 14.63 2.09
CA CYS A 58 -9.07 15.73 1.44
C CYS A 58 -9.77 16.61 2.48
N ASN A 59 -9.55 17.91 2.39
CA ASN A 59 -10.18 18.89 3.26
C ASN A 59 -11.13 19.77 2.46
N TYR A 60 -12.43 19.59 2.62
CA TYR A 60 -13.47 20.39 1.96
C TYR A 60 -13.96 21.49 2.88
N ARG A 61 -14.27 22.66 2.33
CA ARG A 61 -15.06 23.69 3.02
C ARG A 61 -16.47 23.71 2.43
N VAL A 62 -17.46 23.39 3.24
CA VAL A 62 -18.87 23.51 2.83
C VAL A 62 -19.35 24.96 2.99
N SER A 63 -20.46 25.30 2.35
CA SER A 63 -21.03 26.66 2.29
C SER A 63 -21.26 27.32 3.67
N ASN A 64 -21.44 26.52 4.73
CA ASN A 64 -21.57 26.99 6.11
C ASN A 64 -20.20 27.24 6.81
N GLY A 65 -19.09 27.26 6.06
CA GLY A 65 -17.74 27.45 6.60
C GLY A 65 -17.15 26.25 7.35
N THR A 66 -17.94 25.20 7.60
CA THR A 66 -17.48 23.97 8.26
C THR A 66 -16.41 23.27 7.41
N LYS A 67 -15.32 22.84 8.05
CA LYS A 67 -14.27 22.04 7.42
C LYS A 67 -14.61 20.55 7.55
N ILE A 68 -14.55 19.82 6.45
CA ILE A 68 -14.78 18.37 6.38
C ILE A 68 -13.48 17.70 5.95
N THR A 69 -13.01 16.73 6.71
CA THR A 69 -11.84 15.92 6.37
C THR A 69 -12.28 14.52 5.97
N VAL A 70 -11.86 14.10 4.77
CA VAL A 70 -12.10 12.77 4.23
C VAL A 70 -10.76 12.09 3.97
N ARG A 71 -10.62 10.84 4.40
CA ARG A 71 -9.47 9.99 4.09
C ARG A 71 -9.94 8.82 3.24
N ARG A 72 -9.21 8.50 2.17
CA ARG A 72 -9.59 7.46 1.21
C ARG A 72 -8.41 6.92 0.42
N CYS A 73 -8.61 5.77 -0.21
CA CYS A 73 -7.81 5.33 -1.35
C CYS A 73 -8.21 6.18 -2.57
N TYR A 74 -7.25 6.75 -3.29
CA TYR A 74 -7.56 7.62 -4.42
C TYR A 74 -6.54 7.49 -5.56
N PHE A 75 -7.02 7.65 -6.79
CA PHE A 75 -6.18 7.75 -7.99
C PHE A 75 -6.00 9.22 -8.34
N MET A 76 -4.84 9.57 -8.88
CA MET A 76 -4.62 10.91 -9.42
C MET A 76 -5.15 10.90 -10.85
N THR A 77 -6.28 11.56 -11.11
CA THR A 77 -6.59 11.91 -12.51
C THR A 77 -5.90 13.22 -12.86
N PRO A 78 -5.39 13.36 -14.10
CA PRO A 78 -4.84 14.63 -14.57
C PRO A 78 -5.87 15.77 -14.55
N ASP A 79 -7.17 15.46 -14.45
CA ASP A 79 -8.29 16.40 -14.47
C ASP A 79 -8.87 16.70 -13.06
N ASP A 80 -8.34 16.08 -12.01
CA ASP A 80 -8.87 16.19 -10.63
C ASP A 80 -8.56 17.53 -9.95
N SER A 81 -7.96 18.47 -10.67
CA SER A 81 -7.68 19.81 -10.15
C SER A 81 -8.92 20.71 -10.07
N GLN A 82 -10.09 20.29 -10.60
CA GLN A 82 -11.16 21.27 -10.87
C GLN A 82 -12.63 20.93 -10.53
N SER A 83 -13.01 19.77 -9.97
CA SER A 83 -14.47 19.50 -9.83
C SER A 83 -14.96 18.80 -8.56
N ILE A 84 -14.44 19.16 -7.38
CA ILE A 84 -15.19 19.03 -6.12
C ILE A 84 -14.92 20.29 -5.31
N GLY A 85 -15.96 21.07 -5.01
CA GLY A 85 -15.86 22.42 -4.47
C GLY A 85 -14.74 22.63 -3.45
N SER A 86 -13.73 23.44 -3.83
CA SER A 86 -12.69 23.99 -2.94
C SER A 86 -12.16 22.98 -1.89
N GLY A 87 -11.74 21.80 -2.32
CA GLY A 87 -11.17 20.78 -1.44
C GLY A 87 -9.67 20.61 -1.63
N ASP A 88 -8.85 20.90 -0.61
CA ASP A 88 -7.40 20.61 -0.64
C ASP A 88 -7.18 19.12 -0.33
N CYS A 89 -6.90 18.33 -1.37
CA CYS A 89 -6.53 16.93 -1.26
C CYS A 89 -5.00 16.75 -1.33
N ASN A 90 -4.41 16.22 -0.24
CA ASN A 90 -3.02 15.78 -0.23
C ASN A 90 -2.94 14.26 -0.37
N MET A 91 -2.04 13.79 -1.22
CA MET A 91 -1.80 12.36 -1.47
C MET A 91 -0.44 11.93 -0.96
N CYS A 92 -0.34 10.65 -0.58
CA CYS A 92 0.92 10.03 -0.23
C CYS A 92 0.92 8.55 -0.58
N SER A 93 2.11 8.04 -0.89
CA SER A 93 2.29 6.70 -1.44
C SER A 93 2.75 5.67 -0.42
N GLU A 94 3.01 6.05 0.82
CA GLU A 94 3.45 5.14 1.87
C GLU A 94 2.26 4.48 2.57
N GLU A 95 2.50 3.38 3.31
CA GLU A 95 1.45 2.78 4.13
C GLU A 95 1.01 3.74 5.23
N LEU A 96 -0.30 3.87 5.43
CA LEU A 96 -0.91 4.62 6.53
C LEU A 96 -0.48 6.10 6.63
N CYS A 97 0.12 6.64 5.57
CA CYS A 97 0.70 7.99 5.54
C CYS A 97 -0.35 9.11 5.63
N ASN A 98 -1.63 8.79 5.44
CA ASN A 98 -2.73 9.73 5.58
C ASN A 98 -3.26 9.83 7.02
N TYR A 99 -2.49 9.44 8.03
CA TYR A 99 -2.85 9.59 9.44
C TYR A 99 -3.04 11.08 9.85
N PRO A 100 -3.89 11.42 10.84
CA PRO A 100 -3.94 12.73 11.46
C PRO A 100 -2.73 12.88 12.40
N SER A 101 -1.60 13.29 11.87
CA SER A 101 -0.53 13.87 12.69
C SER A 101 -0.01 15.12 11.98
N MET A 102 0.34 16.13 12.78
CA MET A 102 1.04 17.35 12.35
C MET A 102 1.96 17.05 11.17
N ALA A 103 1.79 17.84 10.11
CA ALA A 103 2.67 17.89 8.98
C ALA A 103 4.13 17.71 9.43
N ASN A 104 4.83 16.77 8.79
CA ASN A 104 6.28 16.56 8.87
C ASN A 104 6.73 15.68 10.06
N ASN A 105 7.19 14.45 9.77
CA ASN A 105 7.80 13.45 10.67
C ASN A 105 6.92 12.30 11.20
N HIS A 106 6.05 11.71 10.37
CA HIS A 106 5.73 10.29 10.62
C HIS A 106 6.95 9.46 10.18
N PRO A 107 7.58 8.68 11.06
CA PRO A 107 8.68 7.82 10.67
C PRO A 107 8.14 6.74 9.76
N ASN A 108 8.70 6.71 8.55
CA ASN A 108 8.47 5.75 7.49
C ASN A 108 8.67 4.35 8.08
N THR A 109 7.61 3.74 8.58
CA THR A 109 7.59 2.32 8.94
C THR A 109 7.36 1.56 7.65
N ALA A 110 8.30 1.72 6.71
CA ALA A 110 8.48 0.74 5.66
C ALA A 110 8.73 -0.58 6.39
N ASN A 111 7.79 -1.50 6.29
CA ASN A 111 7.86 -2.81 6.88
C ASN A 111 9.19 -3.47 6.49
N THR A 112 10.17 -3.43 7.39
CA THR A 112 11.46 -4.14 7.31
C THR A 112 11.28 -5.67 7.42
N VAL A 113 10.04 -6.16 7.27
CA VAL A 113 9.62 -7.54 7.48
C VAL A 113 9.37 -8.26 6.14
N THR A 114 9.12 -7.55 5.03
CA THR A 114 8.85 -8.21 3.73
C THR A 114 10.12 -8.61 2.99
N ILE A 115 11.20 -7.82 3.09
CA ILE A 115 12.48 -8.13 2.44
C ILE A 115 13.12 -9.39 3.07
N SER A 116 12.93 -9.61 4.37
CA SER A 116 13.52 -10.76 5.07
C SER A 116 12.87 -12.08 4.70
N MET A 117 11.55 -12.16 4.54
CA MET A 117 10.88 -13.42 4.18
C MET A 117 11.16 -13.86 2.73
N ALA A 118 11.18 -12.92 1.78
CA ALA A 118 11.54 -13.23 0.40
C ALA A 118 13.02 -13.61 0.25
N ALA A 119 13.93 -12.91 0.94
CA ALA A 119 15.36 -13.21 0.91
C ALA A 119 15.68 -14.57 1.55
N LEU A 120 15.04 -14.91 2.68
CA LEU A 120 15.19 -16.22 3.32
C LEU A 120 14.65 -17.35 2.44
N GLY A 121 13.49 -17.16 1.79
CA GLY A 121 12.93 -18.13 0.85
C GLY A 121 13.85 -18.41 -0.34
N CYS A 122 14.46 -17.37 -0.92
CA CYS A 122 15.45 -17.52 -1.99
C CYS A 122 16.71 -18.27 -1.50
N LEU A 123 17.23 -17.95 -0.31
CA LEU A 123 18.40 -18.63 0.25
C LEU A 123 18.15 -20.12 0.47
N VAL A 124 17.03 -20.49 1.10
CA VAL A 124 16.67 -21.91 1.33
C VAL A 124 16.52 -22.65 -0.01
N SER A 125 15.96 -22.00 -1.03
CA SER A 125 15.85 -22.57 -2.38
C SER A 125 17.22 -22.81 -3.04
N PHE A 126 18.15 -21.84 -2.92
CA PHE A 126 19.52 -22.00 -3.42
C PHE A 126 20.27 -23.15 -2.73
N TRP A 127 20.09 -23.33 -1.42
CA TRP A 127 20.66 -24.45 -0.67
C TRP A 127 20.07 -25.80 -1.10
N ALA A 128 18.76 -25.89 -1.30
CA ALA A 128 18.11 -27.11 -1.75
C ALA A 128 18.57 -27.53 -3.16
N ILE A 129 18.69 -26.57 -4.09
CA ILE A 129 19.20 -26.83 -5.45
C ILE A 129 20.64 -27.31 -5.42
N ARG A 130 21.50 -26.69 -4.58
CA ARG A 130 22.88 -27.15 -4.39
C ARG A 130 22.91 -28.59 -3.91
N PHE A 131 22.19 -28.94 -2.84
CA PHE A 131 22.15 -30.31 -2.32
C PHE A 131 21.81 -31.34 -3.41
N VAL A 132 20.73 -31.12 -4.16
CA VAL A 132 20.29 -32.04 -5.22
C VAL A 132 21.33 -32.17 -6.33
N LEU A 133 22.05 -31.10 -6.68
CA LEU A 133 23.07 -31.13 -7.73
C LEU A 133 24.42 -31.72 -7.27
N THR A 134 24.78 -31.59 -5.99
CA THR A 134 26.06 -32.16 -5.46
C THR A 134 25.95 -33.59 -4.96
N ASP A 135 24.78 -34.08 -4.51
CA ASP A 135 24.57 -35.50 -4.16
C ASP A 135 24.35 -36.39 -5.40
N SER A 136 24.36 -35.83 -6.59
CA SER A 136 24.19 -36.56 -7.86
C SER A 136 25.53 -37.05 -8.47
N TYR A 137 26.65 -36.98 -7.75
CA TYR A 137 27.96 -37.48 -8.23
C TYR A 137 28.56 -38.55 -7.31
#